data_AF-A0A937QBV2-F1
#
_entry.id   AF-A0A937QBV2-F1
#
_cell.length_a   1.000
_cell.length_b   1.000
_cell.length_c   1.000
_cell.angle_alpha   90.00
_cell.angle_beta   90.00
_cell.angle_gamma   90.00
#
_symmetry.space_group_name_H-M   'P 1'
#
loop_
_entity.id
_entity.type
_entity.pdbx_description
1 polymer ?
#
loop_
_entity_poly.entity_id
_entity_poly.type
_entity_poly.pdbx_seq_one_letter_code
_entity_poly.pdbx_strand_id
1 'polypeptide(L)'
;MVLKTMILAGLLAGCAYCSHGYAHEKHGIPGTFVASLDTTQPEFTGVASAVRKGQQIQLVPSEIGRTQQQLRTPRFCAALASVECIGRPDIKVKVHPEPTQWRFQWDVGFPKNGELLVTFDSTPLLLSEQQRNEAASDGSMLLRACEADTRGEKLRYEPQPYKNTVGFWTEQGDSAAWKCHFQESGWYSVGLLQGCGKGQGGSEGRIVFVKEGEEIEAVACVVKETGHFQNFEWVHSGHVLIDVVGDYTVTIQPTQIKQKAFGDIRAVSIVRQQKQISTDEE
;
A
#
# COMPACT_ATOMS: atom_id res chain seq x y z
N MET A 1 -55.10 -54.34 -25.12
CA MET A 1 -55.34 -55.52 -24.27
C MET A 1 -54.03 -56.25 -24.10
N VAL A 2 -53.55 -56.40 -22.85
CA VAL A 2 -52.46 -57.29 -22.36
C VAL A 2 -51.04 -57.02 -22.92
N LEU A 3 -50.10 -56.41 -22.18
CA LEU A 3 -49.29 -56.84 -21.02
C LEU A 3 -47.96 -57.54 -21.39
N LYS A 4 -46.89 -57.05 -20.73
CA LYS A 4 -45.70 -57.74 -20.19
C LYS A 4 -44.34 -57.67 -20.93
N THR A 5 -43.46 -56.89 -20.28
CA THR A 5 -42.06 -57.19 -19.86
C THR A 5 -41.04 -57.69 -20.88
N MET A 6 -39.92 -56.98 -20.95
CA MET A 6 -38.61 -57.63 -20.89
C MET A 6 -37.55 -56.76 -20.22
N ILE A 7 -36.84 -57.39 -19.30
CA ILE A 7 -35.67 -56.93 -18.56
C ILE A 7 -34.46 -57.08 -19.49
N LEU A 8 -33.53 -56.11 -19.50
CA LEU A 8 -32.14 -56.38 -19.86
C LEU A 8 -31.18 -55.52 -19.03
N ALA A 9 -30.30 -56.19 -18.31
CA ALA A 9 -29.20 -55.63 -17.53
C ALA A 9 -27.85 -56.05 -18.14
N GLY A 10 -26.86 -55.15 -18.08
CA GLY A 10 -25.44 -55.37 -18.38
C GLY A 10 -25.07 -55.15 -19.85
N LEU A 11 -23.94 -54.54 -20.26
CA LEU A 11 -22.67 -54.24 -19.59
C LEU A 11 -21.89 -53.20 -20.43
N LEU A 12 -21.28 -52.22 -19.74
CA LEU A 12 -20.02 -51.48 -19.99
C LEU A 12 -19.29 -51.51 -21.36
N ALA A 13 -19.11 -50.32 -21.95
CA ALA A 13 -17.85 -49.73 -22.44
C ALA A 13 -18.20 -48.28 -22.88
N GLY A 14 -17.62 -47.19 -22.39
CA GLY A 14 -16.21 -46.92 -22.20
C GLY A 14 -15.78 -45.83 -23.19
N CYS A 15 -16.17 -44.57 -22.97
CA CYS A 15 -15.59 -43.42 -23.66
C CYS A 15 -15.33 -42.29 -22.64
N ALA A 16 -14.05 -41.99 -22.48
CA ALA A 16 -13.53 -40.95 -21.62
C ALA A 16 -13.96 -39.57 -22.12
N TYR A 17 -14.55 -38.78 -21.21
CA TYR A 17 -14.62 -37.33 -21.35
C TYR A 17 -13.91 -36.72 -20.15
N CYS A 18 -12.80 -36.02 -20.43
CA CYS A 18 -12.13 -35.14 -19.50
C CYS A 18 -13.06 -33.98 -19.16
N SER A 19 -13.77 -34.06 -18.03
CA SER A 19 -14.46 -32.91 -17.45
C SER A 19 -13.45 -32.09 -16.64
N HIS A 20 -13.01 -30.97 -17.23
CA HIS A 20 -12.49 -29.85 -16.46
C HIS A 20 -13.57 -29.43 -15.46
N GLY A 21 -13.31 -29.63 -14.18
CA GLY A 21 -14.19 -29.17 -13.10
C GLY A 21 -14.24 -27.65 -13.11
N TYR A 22 -15.34 -27.10 -13.63
CA TYR A 22 -15.80 -25.77 -13.27
C TYR A 22 -16.07 -25.76 -11.77
N ALA A 23 -15.19 -25.12 -11.01
CA ALA A 23 -15.49 -24.76 -9.63
C ALA A 23 -16.49 -23.60 -9.67
N HIS A 24 -17.74 -23.93 -9.40
CA HIS A 24 -18.81 -22.99 -9.14
C HIS A 24 -18.38 -22.06 -7.98
N GLU A 25 -18.15 -20.78 -8.26
CA GLU A 25 -18.09 -19.75 -7.22
C GLU A 25 -19.47 -19.65 -6.57
N LYS A 26 -19.61 -20.30 -5.41
CA LYS A 26 -20.69 -19.96 -4.49
C LYS A 26 -20.34 -18.61 -3.87
N HIS A 27 -21.17 -17.61 -4.15
CA HIS A 27 -21.21 -16.36 -3.41
C HIS A 27 -21.27 -16.66 -1.90
N GLY A 28 -20.11 -16.55 -1.25
CA GLY A 28 -19.97 -16.64 0.19
C GLY A 28 -20.32 -15.30 0.82
N ILE A 29 -21.12 -15.37 1.88
CA ILE A 29 -21.25 -14.35 2.92
C ILE A 29 -19.85 -13.77 3.23
N PRO A 30 -19.67 -12.45 3.45
CA PRO A 30 -18.37 -11.87 3.75
C PRO A 30 -17.88 -12.38 5.12
N GLY A 31 -17.23 -13.54 5.10
CA GLY A 31 -16.48 -14.08 6.21
C GLY A 31 -15.26 -13.20 6.43
N THR A 32 -14.99 -12.84 7.68
CA THR A 32 -13.78 -12.11 8.03
C THR A 32 -12.59 -12.99 7.66
N PHE A 33 -11.85 -12.64 6.61
CA PHE A 33 -10.65 -13.38 6.23
C PHE A 33 -9.65 -13.34 7.39
N VAL A 34 -9.27 -14.52 7.87
CA VAL A 34 -8.24 -14.71 8.90
C VAL A 34 -7.01 -15.31 8.21
N ALA A 35 -5.85 -14.69 8.37
CA ALA A 35 -4.60 -15.15 7.79
C ALA A 35 -3.46 -15.06 8.83
N SER A 36 -2.71 -16.14 9.01
CA SER A 36 -1.47 -16.11 9.77
C SER A 36 -0.37 -15.51 8.91
N LEU A 37 0.39 -14.56 9.46
CA LEU A 37 1.59 -14.03 8.81
C LEU A 37 2.79 -14.89 9.19
N ASP A 38 3.75 -15.02 8.28
CA ASP A 38 4.98 -15.77 8.51
C ASP A 38 5.95 -14.97 9.39
N THR A 39 5.93 -15.25 10.68
CA THR A 39 6.81 -14.59 11.67
C THR A 39 8.23 -15.15 11.67
N THR A 40 8.57 -16.08 10.78
CA THR A 40 9.96 -16.54 10.61
C THR A 40 10.79 -15.60 9.72
N GLN A 41 10.13 -14.69 8.99
CA GLN A 41 10.79 -13.67 8.20
C GLN A 41 11.57 -12.69 9.09
N PRO A 42 12.77 -12.24 8.67
CA PRO A 42 13.68 -11.43 9.50
C PRO A 42 13.09 -10.08 9.93
N GLU A 43 12.07 -9.59 9.23
CA GLU A 43 11.37 -8.35 9.54
C GLU A 43 10.48 -8.45 10.79
N PHE A 44 10.10 -9.67 11.19
CA PHE A 44 9.43 -9.92 12.46
C PHE A 44 10.46 -10.18 13.54
N THR A 45 10.58 -9.26 14.50
CA THR A 45 11.48 -9.41 15.66
C THR A 45 10.69 -9.22 16.96
N GLY A 46 10.87 -10.11 17.93
CA GLY A 46 10.13 -10.04 19.19
C GLY A 46 8.66 -10.46 19.07
N VAL A 47 8.26 -11.09 17.96
CA VAL A 47 6.90 -11.55 17.66
C VAL A 47 6.86 -13.07 17.65
N ALA A 48 5.99 -13.67 18.44
CA ALA A 48 5.76 -15.12 18.48
C ALA A 48 4.70 -15.57 17.48
N SER A 49 3.68 -14.75 17.25
CA SER A 49 2.68 -14.96 16.21
C SER A 49 2.06 -13.63 15.77
N ALA A 50 1.58 -13.62 14.53
CA ALA A 50 0.89 -12.48 13.93
C ALA A 50 -0.28 -12.99 13.10
N VAL A 51 -1.49 -12.52 13.42
CA VAL A 51 -2.72 -12.95 12.74
C VAL A 51 -3.48 -11.73 12.24
N ARG A 52 -3.73 -11.68 10.92
CA ARG A 52 -4.62 -10.70 10.29
C ARG A 52 -6.05 -11.19 10.36
N LYS A 53 -6.97 -10.31 10.80
CA LYS A 53 -8.42 -10.53 10.79
C LYS A 53 -9.13 -9.26 10.33
N GLY A 54 -9.52 -9.21 9.05
CA GLY A 54 -10.09 -7.98 8.47
C GLY A 54 -9.12 -6.80 8.60
N GLN A 55 -9.56 -5.71 9.23
CA GLN A 55 -8.78 -4.48 9.45
C GLN A 55 -7.87 -4.53 10.69
N GLN A 56 -7.61 -5.72 11.23
CA GLN A 56 -6.84 -5.89 12.47
C GLN A 56 -5.67 -6.84 12.27
N ILE A 57 -4.55 -6.54 12.94
CA ILE A 57 -3.45 -7.48 13.19
C ILE A 57 -3.38 -7.71 14.69
N GLN A 58 -3.50 -8.97 15.10
CA GLN A 58 -3.23 -9.44 16.46
C GLN A 58 -1.78 -9.93 16.52
N LEU A 59 -0.96 -9.33 17.38
CA LEU A 59 0.45 -9.67 17.56
C LEU A 59 0.65 -10.22 18.97
N VAL A 60 1.26 -11.40 19.06
CA VAL A 60 1.68 -11.98 20.33
C VAL A 60 3.17 -11.73 20.51
N PRO A 61 3.60 -10.93 21.50
CA PRO A 61 5.03 -10.76 21.78
C PRO A 61 5.69 -12.06 22.22
N SER A 62 6.88 -12.35 21.70
CA SER A 62 7.75 -13.43 22.20
C SER A 62 8.40 -13.04 23.52
N GLU A 63 9.09 -13.98 24.18
CA GLU A 63 9.84 -13.69 25.41
C GLU A 63 10.88 -12.57 25.22
N ILE A 64 11.56 -12.58 24.07
CA ILE A 64 12.52 -11.53 23.68
C ILE A 64 11.80 -10.19 23.56
N GLY A 65 10.66 -10.13 22.86
CA GLY A 65 9.91 -8.89 22.67
C GLY A 65 9.40 -8.32 23.99
N ARG A 66 8.92 -9.18 24.90
CA ARG A 66 8.50 -8.80 26.26
C ARG A 66 9.66 -8.23 27.07
N THR A 67 10.82 -8.89 27.03
CA THR A 67 12.03 -8.50 27.76
C THR A 67 12.59 -7.17 27.25
N GLN A 68 12.62 -6.98 25.94
CA GLN A 68 13.10 -5.74 25.30
C GLN A 68 12.04 -4.63 25.28
N GLN A 69 10.82 -4.93 25.72
CA GLN A 69 9.67 -4.04 25.70
C GLN A 69 9.34 -3.44 24.33
N GLN A 70 9.61 -4.21 23.27
CA GLN A 70 9.34 -3.81 21.90
C GLN A 70 9.12 -5.03 21.00
N LEU A 71 8.45 -4.81 19.88
CA LEU A 71 8.43 -5.73 18.75
C LEU A 71 8.54 -4.98 17.43
N ARG A 72 9.00 -5.67 16.40
CA ARG A 72 9.11 -5.16 15.04
C ARG A 72 8.34 -6.04 14.08
N THR A 73 7.71 -5.40 13.11
CA THR A 73 7.02 -6.04 11.98
C THR A 73 7.48 -5.36 10.68
N PRO A 74 7.28 -5.98 9.50
CA PRO A 74 7.17 -5.22 8.26
C PRO A 74 6.19 -4.05 8.41
N ARG A 75 6.35 -3.02 7.59
CA ARG A 75 5.31 -2.00 7.45
C ARG A 75 4.05 -2.61 6.81
N PHE A 76 2.89 -2.06 7.13
CA PHE A 76 1.62 -2.42 6.51
C PHE A 76 1.13 -1.30 5.61
N CYS A 77 0.43 -1.67 4.54
CA CYS A 77 -0.12 -0.75 3.56
C CYS A 77 -1.53 -0.27 3.93
N ALA A 78 -1.67 0.30 5.14
CA ALA A 78 -2.90 0.88 5.66
C ALA A 78 -2.57 1.90 6.75
N ALA A 79 -3.45 2.89 6.98
CA ALA A 79 -3.26 3.84 8.07
C ALA A 79 -3.69 3.22 9.40
N LEU A 80 -3.03 3.61 10.50
CA LEU A 80 -3.34 3.13 11.84
C LEU A 80 -4.60 3.81 12.37
N ALA A 81 -5.58 3.03 12.82
CA ALA A 81 -6.70 3.55 13.61
C ALA A 81 -6.40 3.54 15.12
N SER A 82 -5.89 2.42 15.65
CA SER A 82 -5.48 2.32 17.05
C SER A 82 -4.45 1.21 17.28
N VAL A 83 -3.73 1.29 18.40
CA VAL A 83 -2.86 0.23 18.90
C VAL A 83 -3.10 0.07 20.39
N GLU A 84 -3.48 -1.14 20.81
CA GLU A 84 -3.92 -1.41 22.18
C GLU A 84 -3.33 -2.72 22.69
N CYS A 85 -3.11 -2.80 24.01
CA CYS A 85 -2.88 -4.08 24.67
C CYS A 85 -4.23 -4.68 25.09
N ILE A 86 -4.53 -5.89 24.60
CA ILE A 86 -5.83 -6.54 24.86
C ILE A 86 -6.04 -6.70 26.37
N GLY A 87 -7.16 -6.18 26.86
CA GLY A 87 -7.54 -6.23 28.28
C GLY A 87 -6.74 -5.31 29.20
N ARG A 88 -5.81 -4.49 28.67
CA ARG A 88 -4.94 -3.58 29.42
C ARG A 88 -4.83 -2.21 28.75
N PRO A 89 -5.93 -1.41 28.70
CA PRO A 89 -5.94 -0.09 28.04
C PRO A 89 -5.04 0.96 28.71
N ASP A 90 -4.57 0.67 29.93
CA ASP A 90 -3.59 1.46 30.67
C ASP A 90 -2.18 1.38 30.04
N ILE A 91 -1.85 0.30 29.34
CA ILE A 91 -0.56 0.13 28.67
C ILE A 91 -0.58 0.91 27.36
N LYS A 92 0.25 1.95 27.28
CA LYS A 92 0.43 2.74 26.06
C LYS A 92 1.52 2.13 25.20
N VAL A 93 1.19 1.94 23.92
CA VAL A 93 2.11 1.42 22.91
C VAL A 93 2.43 2.55 21.94
N LYS A 94 3.70 2.91 21.86
CA LYS A 94 4.23 3.87 20.90
C LYS A 94 4.53 3.12 19.60
N VAL A 95 4.14 3.72 18.47
CA VAL A 95 4.49 3.21 17.15
C VAL A 95 5.53 4.11 16.53
N HIS A 96 6.64 3.51 16.12
CA HIS A 96 7.76 4.16 15.45
C HIS A 96 7.85 3.60 14.03
N PRO A 97 7.37 4.34 13.02
CA PRO A 97 7.58 3.99 11.63
C PRO A 97 9.06 4.16 11.29
N GLU A 98 9.65 3.13 10.70
CA GLU A 98 11.00 3.11 10.11
C GLU A 98 10.86 2.84 8.59
N PRO A 99 11.90 3.00 7.77
CA PRO A 99 11.80 2.87 6.31
C PRO A 99 11.10 1.60 5.80
N THR A 100 11.39 0.45 6.39
CA THR A 100 10.84 -0.85 5.94
C THR A 100 10.05 -1.58 7.03
N GLN A 101 10.09 -1.10 8.26
CA GLN A 101 9.56 -1.79 9.44
C GLN A 101 8.85 -0.83 10.37
N TRP A 102 7.93 -1.34 11.18
CA TRP A 102 7.37 -0.59 12.29
C TRP A 102 7.83 -1.20 13.61
N ARG A 103 8.27 -0.34 14.53
CA ARG A 103 8.57 -0.73 15.91
C ARG A 103 7.41 -0.32 16.80
N PHE A 104 6.87 -1.28 17.53
CA PHE A 104 5.87 -1.09 18.58
C PHE A 104 6.59 -1.21 19.93
N GLN A 105 6.53 -0.17 20.75
CA GLN A 105 7.29 -0.08 22.01
C GLN A 105 6.37 0.32 23.17
N TRP A 106 6.61 -0.22 24.35
CA TRP A 106 5.88 0.12 25.58
C TRP A 106 6.88 0.32 26.73
N ASP A 107 6.51 1.11 27.74
CA ASP A 107 7.47 1.51 28.80
C ASP A 107 7.26 0.74 30.12
N VAL A 108 6.15 0.02 30.27
CA VAL A 108 5.79 -0.73 31.49
C VAL A 108 5.94 -2.23 31.31
N GLY A 109 5.92 -3.00 32.40
CA GLY A 109 5.89 -4.46 32.30
C GLY A 109 4.68 -4.93 31.49
N PHE A 110 4.92 -5.66 30.40
CA PHE A 110 3.86 -6.20 29.55
C PHE A 110 3.30 -7.49 30.18
N PRO A 111 1.97 -7.72 30.20
CA PRO A 111 1.40 -8.90 30.83
C PRO A 111 1.95 -10.16 30.18
N LYS A 112 2.18 -11.24 30.95
CA LYS A 112 2.73 -12.51 30.40
C LYS A 112 1.91 -13.05 29.23
N ASN A 113 0.59 -12.92 29.31
CA ASN A 113 -0.36 -13.34 28.28
C ASN A 113 -0.95 -12.13 27.52
N GLY A 114 -0.32 -10.97 27.62
CA GLY A 114 -0.74 -9.78 26.89
C GLY A 114 -0.49 -9.95 25.40
N GLU A 115 -1.32 -9.29 24.60
CA GLU A 115 -1.26 -9.28 23.15
C GLU A 115 -1.51 -7.85 22.65
N LEU A 116 -0.96 -7.51 21.49
CA LEU A 116 -1.26 -6.25 20.82
C LEU A 116 -2.36 -6.47 19.80
N LEU A 117 -3.34 -5.57 19.80
CA LEU A 117 -4.30 -5.42 18.72
C LEU A 117 -3.99 -4.11 17.98
N VAL A 118 -3.58 -4.24 16.72
CA VAL A 118 -3.35 -3.12 15.81
C VAL A 118 -4.56 -3.03 14.90
N THR A 119 -5.30 -1.93 14.96
CA THR A 119 -6.46 -1.68 14.11
C THR A 119 -6.11 -0.64 13.06
N PHE A 120 -6.60 -0.84 11.85
CA PHE A 120 -6.32 -0.02 10.66
C PHE A 120 -7.61 0.57 10.08
N ASP A 121 -7.47 1.52 9.16
CA ASP A 121 -8.58 2.11 8.39
C ASP A 121 -9.07 1.22 7.22
N SER A 122 -8.30 0.18 6.90
CA SER A 122 -8.51 -0.75 5.80
C SER A 122 -7.78 -2.05 6.09
N THR A 123 -8.00 -3.09 5.29
CA THR A 123 -7.29 -4.38 5.48
C THR A 123 -5.78 -4.17 5.31
N PRO A 124 -4.95 -4.40 6.34
CA PRO A 124 -3.52 -4.17 6.28
C PRO A 124 -2.85 -5.27 5.44
N LEU A 125 -2.36 -4.91 4.26
CA LEU A 125 -1.56 -5.77 3.40
C LEU A 125 -0.06 -5.53 3.65
N LEU A 126 0.75 -6.56 3.46
CA LEU A 126 2.19 -6.40 3.26
C LEU A 126 2.46 -5.82 1.87
N LEU A 127 3.62 -5.18 1.71
CA LEU A 127 4.07 -4.69 0.40
C LEU A 127 4.09 -5.79 -0.67
N SER A 128 4.50 -7.01 -0.30
CA SER A 128 4.56 -8.17 -1.19
C SER A 128 3.18 -8.71 -1.61
N GLU A 129 2.13 -8.38 -0.86
CA GLU A 129 0.75 -8.80 -1.14
C GLU A 129 -0.01 -7.76 -2.00
N GLN A 130 0.60 -6.60 -2.27
CA GLN A 130 -0.07 -5.55 -3.00
C GLN A 130 -0.29 -5.91 -4.46
N GLN A 131 -1.49 -5.57 -4.93
CA GLN A 131 -1.80 -5.55 -6.35
C GLN A 131 -1.32 -4.23 -6.98
N ARG A 132 -1.26 -4.22 -8.31
CA ARG A 132 -0.97 -2.99 -9.06
C ARG A 132 -2.14 -2.01 -8.87
N ASN A 133 -1.83 -0.73 -8.85
CA ASN A 133 -2.81 0.33 -8.91
C ASN A 133 -3.43 0.36 -10.31
N GLU A 134 -4.75 0.38 -10.37
CA GLU A 134 -5.53 0.45 -11.61
C GLU A 134 -6.43 1.69 -11.57
N ALA A 135 -6.81 2.17 -12.74
CA ALA A 135 -7.75 3.28 -12.83
C ALA A 135 -9.14 2.84 -12.31
N ALA A 136 -9.79 3.73 -11.57
CA ALA A 136 -11.21 3.64 -11.30
C ALA A 136 -12.01 3.86 -12.59
N SER A 137 -13.32 3.58 -12.55
CA SER A 137 -14.22 3.70 -13.70
C SER A 137 -14.33 5.10 -14.29
N ASP A 138 -13.92 6.13 -13.54
CA ASP A 138 -13.87 7.52 -14.00
C ASP A 138 -12.54 7.90 -14.67
N GLY A 139 -11.62 6.95 -14.83
CA GLY A 139 -10.30 7.16 -15.44
C GLY A 139 -9.27 7.78 -14.50
N SER A 140 -9.59 7.93 -13.21
CA SER A 140 -8.64 8.37 -12.18
C SER A 140 -7.91 7.18 -11.54
N MET A 141 -6.63 7.34 -11.28
CA MET A 141 -5.81 6.41 -10.51
C MET A 141 -5.20 7.18 -9.34
N LEU A 142 -5.37 6.68 -8.13
CA LEU A 142 -4.85 7.30 -6.92
C LEU A 142 -3.77 6.42 -6.31
N LEU A 143 -2.53 6.89 -6.33
CA LEU A 143 -1.39 6.21 -5.73
C LEU A 143 -1.24 6.69 -4.29
N ARG A 144 -1.69 5.90 -3.30
CA ARG A 144 -1.71 6.34 -1.90
C ARG A 144 -0.36 6.12 -1.23
N ALA A 145 -0.03 6.98 -0.27
CA ALA A 145 1.22 6.87 0.50
C ALA A 145 1.40 5.51 1.20
N CYS A 146 0.32 4.90 1.69
CA CYS A 146 0.39 3.59 2.34
C CYS A 146 0.86 2.48 1.39
N GLU A 147 0.66 2.67 0.08
CA GLU A 147 1.01 1.72 -0.98
C GLU A 147 2.38 1.99 -1.61
N ALA A 148 3.08 3.03 -1.15
CA ALA A 148 4.37 3.43 -1.70
C ALA A 148 5.49 2.47 -1.25
N ASP A 149 6.17 1.83 -2.18
CA ASP A 149 7.47 1.21 -1.92
C ASP A 149 8.52 2.31 -1.68
N THR A 150 8.82 2.59 -0.40
CA THR A 150 9.79 3.59 0.02
C THR A 150 11.20 3.03 -0.03
N ARG A 151 12.07 3.68 -0.80
CA ARG A 151 13.45 3.24 -1.06
C ARG A 151 14.42 4.29 -0.58
N GLY A 152 15.54 3.84 -0.02
CA GLY A 152 16.62 4.71 0.45
C GLY A 152 16.85 4.60 1.95
N GLU A 153 17.33 5.70 2.57
CA GLU A 153 17.85 5.69 3.94
C GLU A 153 16.85 6.19 4.99
N LYS A 154 16.11 7.28 4.71
CA LYS A 154 15.27 7.96 5.72
C LYS A 154 13.79 7.92 5.39
N LEU A 155 13.44 7.99 4.12
CA LEU A 155 12.07 7.99 3.64
C LEU A 155 11.28 6.81 4.19
N ARG A 156 10.07 7.10 4.67
CA ARG A 156 9.19 6.11 5.29
C ARG A 156 7.74 6.51 5.17
N TYR A 157 6.87 5.52 5.20
CA TYR A 157 5.45 5.74 5.38
C TYR A 157 5.13 6.02 6.86
N GLU A 158 4.47 7.16 7.12
CA GLU A 158 4.00 7.59 8.44
C GLU A 158 2.50 7.33 8.57
N PRO A 159 2.08 6.24 9.26
CA PRO A 159 0.73 5.69 9.18
C PRO A 159 -0.29 6.36 10.09
N GLN A 160 0.11 7.34 10.91
CA GLN A 160 -0.85 8.03 11.77
C GLN A 160 -1.90 8.75 10.89
N PRO A 161 -3.21 8.71 11.19
CA PRO A 161 -4.26 9.21 10.28
C PRO A 161 -4.10 10.67 9.87
N TYR A 162 -3.66 11.51 10.79
CA TYR A 162 -3.41 12.93 10.53
C TYR A 162 -2.15 13.18 9.67
N LYS A 163 -1.29 12.17 9.48
CA LYS A 163 -0.13 12.17 8.59
C LYS A 163 -0.40 11.39 7.31
N ASN A 164 -0.60 10.07 7.41
CA ASN A 164 -0.87 9.14 6.32
C ASN A 164 -0.09 9.51 5.04
N THR A 165 1.23 9.60 5.15
CA THR A 165 2.09 10.22 4.13
C THR A 165 3.38 9.44 4.00
N VAL A 166 4.02 9.48 2.83
CA VAL A 166 5.47 9.26 2.78
C VAL A 166 6.12 10.56 3.24
N GLY A 167 6.97 10.45 4.24
CA GLY A 167 7.58 11.59 4.93
C GLY A 167 8.98 11.24 5.41
N PHE A 168 9.59 12.11 6.22
CA PHE A 168 11.03 12.07 6.53
C PHE A 168 11.91 12.04 5.27
N TRP A 169 11.47 12.72 4.22
CA TRP A 169 12.16 12.75 2.94
C TRP A 169 13.30 13.78 2.96
N THR A 170 14.35 13.48 3.73
CA THR A 170 15.49 14.38 3.95
C THR A 170 16.67 14.08 3.04
N GLU A 171 16.72 12.87 2.48
CA GLU A 171 17.78 12.45 1.55
C GLU A 171 17.31 12.59 0.11
N GLN A 172 18.10 13.28 -0.71
CA GLN A 172 17.79 13.45 -2.13
C GLN A 172 17.79 12.12 -2.89
N GLY A 173 18.56 11.14 -2.43
CA GLY A 173 18.63 9.80 -3.05
C GLY A 173 17.44 8.89 -2.72
N ASP A 174 16.56 9.28 -1.81
CA ASP A 174 15.40 8.48 -1.44
C ASP A 174 14.26 8.64 -2.47
N SER A 175 13.49 7.58 -2.71
CA SER A 175 12.38 7.58 -3.67
C SER A 175 11.17 6.79 -3.20
N ALA A 176 9.98 7.19 -3.66
CA ALA A 176 8.74 6.46 -3.43
C ALA A 176 8.23 5.90 -4.76
N ALA A 177 7.92 4.60 -4.80
CA ALA A 177 7.50 3.92 -6.02
C ALA A 177 6.16 3.18 -5.86
N TRP A 178 5.38 3.14 -6.94
CA TRP A 178 4.12 2.42 -7.01
C TRP A 178 4.07 1.58 -8.27
N LYS A 179 3.58 0.34 -8.14
CA LYS A 179 3.28 -0.50 -9.30
C LYS A 179 1.89 -0.12 -9.81
N CYS A 180 1.78 0.13 -11.11
CA CYS A 180 0.58 0.62 -11.77
C CYS A 180 0.31 -0.21 -13.03
N HIS A 181 -0.96 -0.29 -13.43
CA HIS A 181 -1.36 -0.86 -14.70
C HIS A 181 -2.24 0.14 -15.46
N PHE A 182 -1.76 0.57 -16.63
CA PHE A 182 -2.46 1.48 -17.53
C PHE A 182 -3.21 0.68 -18.58
N GLN A 183 -4.54 0.79 -18.61
CA GLN A 183 -5.40 0.03 -19.55
C GLN A 183 -5.68 0.79 -20.85
N GLU A 184 -5.49 2.11 -20.85
CA GLU A 184 -5.74 2.98 -21.98
C GLU A 184 -4.50 3.81 -22.27
N SER A 185 -4.27 4.15 -23.54
CA SER A 185 -3.26 5.12 -23.92
C SER A 185 -3.82 6.54 -23.93
N GLY A 186 -2.92 7.52 -23.89
CA GLY A 186 -3.22 8.94 -24.05
C GLY A 186 -2.58 9.83 -22.98
N TRP A 187 -3.08 11.06 -22.92
CA TRP A 187 -2.60 12.06 -21.98
C TRP A 187 -3.16 11.85 -20.58
N TYR A 188 -2.32 11.99 -19.57
CA TYR A 188 -2.68 11.92 -18.17
C TYR A 188 -2.25 13.18 -17.44
N SER A 189 -3.15 13.79 -16.67
CA SER A 189 -2.83 14.85 -15.70
C SER A 189 -2.27 14.21 -14.44
N VAL A 190 -1.18 14.76 -13.93
CA VAL A 190 -0.49 14.28 -12.72
C VAL A 190 -0.51 15.37 -11.65
N GLY A 191 -0.86 15.01 -10.43
CA GLY A 191 -0.84 15.92 -9.28
C GLY A 191 -0.42 15.24 -8.00
N LEU A 192 0.11 16.02 -7.06
CA LEU A 192 0.54 15.57 -5.74
C LEU A 192 -0.39 16.11 -4.68
N LEU A 193 -0.83 15.25 -3.77
CA LEU A 193 -1.39 15.67 -2.49
C LEU A 193 -0.23 15.79 -1.51
N GLN A 194 0.18 17.02 -1.23
CA GLN A 194 1.43 17.30 -0.55
C GLN A 194 1.24 18.21 0.67
N GLY A 195 2.08 18.01 1.69
CA GLY A 195 2.22 18.88 2.84
C GLY A 195 3.66 19.39 2.96
N CYS A 196 3.82 20.67 3.32
CA CYS A 196 5.13 21.28 3.47
C CYS A 196 5.11 22.36 4.54
N GLY A 197 6.08 22.30 5.46
CA GLY A 197 6.19 23.26 6.56
C GLY A 197 6.41 24.70 6.09
N LYS A 198 6.03 25.66 6.94
CA LYS A 198 6.31 27.09 6.73
C LYS A 198 7.81 27.34 6.50
N GLY A 199 8.14 28.07 5.45
CA GLY A 199 9.50 28.37 5.00
C GLY A 199 10.25 27.18 4.41
N GLN A 200 9.59 26.05 4.11
CA GLN A 200 10.24 24.83 3.58
C GLN A 200 9.95 24.57 2.09
N GLY A 201 9.09 25.36 1.46
CA GLY A 201 8.67 25.14 0.07
C GLY A 201 9.75 25.42 -0.98
N GLY A 202 9.57 24.82 -2.15
CA GLY A 202 10.39 25.00 -3.35
C GLY A 202 11.41 23.90 -3.59
N SER A 203 11.34 22.76 -2.90
CA SER A 203 12.08 21.56 -3.31
C SER A 203 11.59 21.08 -4.67
N GLU A 204 12.52 20.61 -5.51
CA GLU A 204 12.26 20.17 -6.88
C GLU A 204 12.39 18.65 -6.98
N GLY A 205 11.57 18.03 -7.81
CA GLY A 205 11.56 16.60 -8.03
C GLY A 205 11.00 16.22 -9.40
N ARG A 206 10.94 14.91 -9.64
CA ARG A 206 10.39 14.32 -10.85
C ARG A 206 9.45 13.19 -10.48
N ILE A 207 8.36 13.06 -11.22
CA ILE A 207 7.46 11.91 -11.20
C ILE A 207 7.71 11.16 -12.50
N VAL A 208 8.28 9.96 -12.40
CA VAL A 208 8.85 9.19 -13.49
C VAL A 208 8.01 7.94 -13.75
N PHE A 209 7.70 7.67 -15.00
CA PHE A 209 6.92 6.52 -15.46
C PHE A 209 7.88 5.53 -16.13
N VAL A 210 8.14 4.41 -15.44
CA VAL A 210 9.11 3.40 -15.88
C VAL A 210 8.38 2.16 -16.37
N LYS A 211 8.72 1.67 -17.56
CA LYS A 211 8.26 0.39 -18.10
C LYS A 211 9.47 -0.46 -18.48
N GLU A 212 9.47 -1.71 -18.03
CA GLU A 212 10.55 -2.68 -18.35
C GLU A 212 11.97 -2.18 -17.98
N GLY A 213 12.08 -1.30 -16.99
CA GLY A 213 13.34 -0.73 -16.53
C GLY A 213 13.76 0.55 -17.26
N GLU A 214 13.00 0.99 -18.26
CA GLU A 214 13.27 2.22 -19.02
C GLU A 214 12.33 3.34 -18.59
N GLU A 215 12.88 4.54 -18.41
CA GLU A 215 12.10 5.76 -18.22
C GLU A 215 11.40 6.10 -19.54
N ILE A 216 10.07 5.98 -19.55
CA ILE A 216 9.24 6.26 -20.73
C ILE A 216 8.81 7.72 -20.76
N GLU A 217 8.42 8.24 -19.60
CA GLU A 217 7.96 9.62 -19.45
C GLU A 217 8.26 10.16 -18.05
N ALA A 218 8.30 11.48 -17.93
CA ALA A 218 8.44 12.13 -16.64
C ALA A 218 7.85 13.52 -16.63
N VAL A 219 7.34 13.93 -15.46
CA VAL A 219 6.91 15.31 -15.21
C VAL A 219 7.68 15.89 -14.04
N ALA A 220 8.15 17.14 -14.18
CA ALA A 220 8.77 17.86 -13.08
C ALA A 220 7.72 18.25 -12.03
N CYS A 221 8.11 18.27 -10.76
CA CYS A 221 7.25 18.76 -9.69
C CYS A 221 8.03 19.69 -8.76
N VAL A 222 7.32 20.66 -8.18
CA VAL A 222 7.88 21.60 -7.19
C VAL A 222 7.00 21.58 -5.96
N VAL A 223 7.57 21.20 -4.82
CA VAL A 223 6.82 21.15 -3.57
C VAL A 223 6.46 22.55 -3.11
N LYS A 224 5.17 22.85 -3.00
CA LYS A 224 4.68 24.17 -2.54
C LYS A 224 4.58 24.21 -1.02
N GLU A 225 4.83 25.38 -0.43
CA GLU A 225 4.60 25.60 1.00
C GLU A 225 3.10 25.54 1.32
N THR A 226 2.74 24.81 2.37
CA THR A 226 1.34 24.70 2.85
C THR A 226 1.19 25.16 4.31
N GLY A 227 2.24 25.79 4.86
CA GLY A 227 2.31 26.32 6.22
C GLY A 227 2.59 25.27 7.30
N HIS A 228 2.22 24.01 7.10
CA HIS A 228 2.49 22.91 8.03
C HIS A 228 2.56 21.57 7.26
N PHE A 229 3.43 20.64 7.69
CA PHE A 229 3.60 19.33 7.04
C PHE A 229 2.31 18.49 6.99
N GLN A 230 1.34 18.78 7.85
CA GLN A 230 0.03 18.09 7.88
C GLN A 230 -1.09 18.87 7.20
N ASN A 231 -0.80 20.04 6.63
CA ASN A 231 -1.73 20.78 5.79
C ASN A 231 -1.53 20.28 4.35
N PHE A 232 -2.38 19.36 3.92
CA PHE A 232 -2.25 18.76 2.60
C PHE A 232 -3.04 19.52 1.55
N GLU A 233 -2.38 19.87 0.46
CA GLU A 233 -2.97 20.57 -0.69
C GLU A 233 -2.63 19.83 -1.98
N TRP A 234 -3.57 19.85 -2.93
CA TRP A 234 -3.33 19.33 -4.26
C TRP A 234 -2.53 20.32 -5.09
N VAL A 235 -1.41 19.87 -5.65
CA VAL A 235 -0.57 20.63 -6.56
C VAL A 235 -0.47 19.88 -7.88
N HIS A 236 -1.00 20.48 -8.94
CA HIS A 236 -0.83 19.95 -10.29
C HIS A 236 0.64 20.06 -10.71
N SER A 237 1.20 18.95 -11.19
CA SER A 237 2.61 18.86 -11.63
C SER A 237 2.74 18.99 -13.15
N GLY A 238 1.72 18.59 -13.90
CA GLY A 238 1.69 18.68 -15.35
C GLY A 238 1.04 17.46 -15.97
N HIS A 239 1.45 17.12 -17.19
CA HIS A 239 0.88 16.04 -17.96
C HIS A 239 1.95 15.11 -18.52
N VAL A 240 1.60 13.85 -18.73
CA VAL A 240 2.44 12.84 -19.39
C VAL A 240 1.65 12.11 -20.46
N LEU A 241 2.34 11.63 -21.49
CA LEU A 241 1.76 10.81 -22.56
C LEU A 241 2.11 9.34 -22.31
N ILE A 242 1.09 8.49 -22.12
CA ILE A 242 1.28 7.04 -22.05
C ILE A 242 0.83 6.45 -23.38
N ASP A 243 1.76 6.25 -24.30
CA ASP A 243 1.46 5.70 -25.63
C ASP A 243 1.28 4.18 -25.63
N VAL A 244 1.98 3.49 -24.71
CA VAL A 244 1.97 2.04 -24.60
C VAL A 244 1.26 1.65 -23.31
N VAL A 245 0.19 0.87 -23.41
CA VAL A 245 -0.53 0.33 -22.25
C VAL A 245 0.29 -0.75 -21.53
N GLY A 246 -0.09 -1.04 -20.28
CA GLY A 246 0.45 -2.15 -19.51
C GLY A 246 1.03 -1.73 -18.16
N ASP A 247 1.98 -2.53 -17.68
CA ASP A 247 2.56 -2.37 -16.34
C ASP A 247 3.65 -1.30 -16.32
N TYR A 248 3.52 -0.39 -15.35
CA TYR A 248 4.48 0.67 -15.08
C TYR A 248 4.87 0.67 -13.60
N THR A 249 6.07 1.17 -13.31
CA THR A 249 6.43 1.68 -11.99
C THR A 249 6.43 3.20 -12.06
N VAL A 250 5.55 3.83 -11.30
CA VAL A 250 5.54 5.30 -11.13
C VAL A 250 6.40 5.62 -9.92
N THR A 251 7.41 6.47 -10.09
CA THR A 251 8.37 6.82 -9.04
C THR A 251 8.43 8.32 -8.84
N ILE A 252 8.36 8.78 -7.60
CA ILE A 252 8.70 10.17 -7.25
C ILE A 252 10.11 10.18 -6.68
N GLN A 253 10.94 11.09 -7.16
CA GLN A 253 12.31 11.28 -6.71
C GLN A 253 12.68 12.77 -6.61
N PRO A 254 13.30 13.23 -5.51
CA PRO A 254 13.81 14.59 -5.42
C PRO A 254 14.98 14.80 -6.38
N THR A 255 15.01 15.95 -7.05
CA THR A 255 16.18 16.44 -7.78
C THR A 255 16.94 17.49 -6.98
N GLN A 256 16.24 18.20 -6.09
CA GLN A 256 16.82 19.14 -5.15
C GLN A 256 15.94 19.27 -3.90
N ILE A 257 16.54 19.10 -2.73
CA ILE A 257 15.91 19.45 -1.46
C ILE A 257 16.34 20.86 -1.09
N LYS A 258 15.39 21.81 -1.15
CA LYS A 258 15.70 23.24 -0.98
C LYS A 258 15.96 23.62 0.48
N GLN A 259 15.32 22.93 1.41
CA GLN A 259 15.38 23.22 2.85
C GLN A 259 15.62 21.93 3.64
N LYS A 260 14.82 21.63 4.68
CA LYS A 260 15.06 20.49 5.58
C LYS A 260 14.58 19.15 5.03
N ALA A 261 13.59 19.16 4.15
CA ALA A 261 12.99 17.97 3.56
C ALA A 261 12.39 18.30 2.18
N PHE A 262 12.23 17.29 1.34
CA PHE A 262 11.52 17.42 0.07
C PHE A 262 10.07 17.87 0.30
N GLY A 263 9.33 17.12 1.11
CA GLY A 263 7.93 17.36 1.48
C GLY A 263 7.27 16.06 1.98
N ASP A 264 6.05 16.17 2.48
CA ASP A 264 5.21 15.03 2.83
C ASP A 264 4.25 14.75 1.67
N ILE A 265 4.32 13.57 1.06
CA ILE A 265 3.41 13.18 -0.05
C ILE A 265 2.39 12.15 0.44
N ARG A 266 1.12 12.53 0.46
CA ARG A 266 0.01 11.66 0.88
C ARG A 266 -0.57 10.85 -0.28
N ALA A 267 -0.54 11.40 -1.50
CA ALA A 267 -0.95 10.68 -2.70
C ALA A 267 -0.40 11.31 -3.99
N VAL A 268 -0.37 10.51 -5.06
CA VAL A 268 -0.30 10.99 -6.44
C VAL A 268 -1.64 10.72 -7.10
N SER A 269 -2.20 11.74 -7.77
CA SER A 269 -3.37 11.60 -8.63
C SER A 269 -2.91 11.57 -10.09
N ILE A 270 -3.40 10.56 -10.82
CA ILE A 270 -3.14 10.39 -12.26
C ILE A 270 -4.51 10.25 -12.93
N VAL A 271 -4.87 11.19 -13.80
CA VAL A 271 -6.22 11.24 -14.39
C VAL A 271 -6.15 11.32 -15.89
N ARG A 272 -6.79 10.37 -16.58
CA ARG A 272 -6.85 10.37 -18.05
C ARG A 272 -7.55 11.62 -18.57
N GLN A 273 -6.98 12.26 -19.59
CA GLN A 273 -7.54 13.43 -20.24
C GLN A 273 -8.38 13.02 -21.45
N GLN A 274 -9.60 13.56 -21.54
CA GLN A 274 -10.53 13.26 -22.64
C GLN A 274 -10.17 13.99 -23.95
N LYS A 275 -9.31 15.01 -23.91
CA LYS A 275 -8.84 15.77 -25.06
C LYS A 275 -7.34 15.67 -25.18
N GLN A 276 -6.85 15.61 -26.42
CA GLN A 276 -5.43 15.81 -26.69
C GLN A 276 -5.04 17.20 -26.17
N ILE A 277 -4.03 17.23 -25.30
CA ILE A 277 -3.52 18.48 -24.76
C ILE A 277 -2.79 19.18 -25.90
N SER A 278 -3.20 20.40 -26.25
CA SER A 278 -2.43 21.23 -27.16
C SER A 278 -1.12 21.58 -26.48
N THR A 279 0.00 21.16 -27.07
CA THR A 279 1.34 21.58 -26.67
C THR A 279 1.56 23.04 -27.07
N ASP A 280 0.86 23.97 -26.43
CA ASP A 280 0.98 25.41 -26.63
C ASP A 280 0.98 26.12 -25.28
N GLU A 281 2.07 26.00 -24.52
CA GLU A 281 2.55 27.05 -23.60
C GLU A 281 4.09 27.01 -23.61
N GLU A 282 4.67 27.89 -24.44
CA GLU A 282 6.08 28.32 -24.42
C GLU A 282 6.41 29.13 -23.16
#